data_AF-A0A1U7GBN0-F1
#
_entry.id   AF-A0A1U7GBN0-F1
#
_cell.length_a   1.000
_cell.length_b   1.000
_cell.length_c   1.000
_cell.angle_alpha   90.00
_cell.angle_beta   90.00
_cell.angle_gamma   90.00
#
_symmetry.space_group_name_H-M   'P 1'
#
loop_
_entity.id
_entity.type
_entity.pdbx_description
1 polymer ?
#
loop_
_entity_poly.entity_id
_entity_poly.type
_entity_poly.pdbx_seq_one_letter_code
_entity_poly.pdbx_strand_id
1 'polypeptide(L)'
;MPGAAWELSEGDELVTIRTQAVRVALRRTADRWIHEVGPADGPPWLATIEDPPESADPSQVVSPVYQEVQHHSFDDDDRRVRLLLTGLLHKHHFSAVLTVQVDDDGATVVDLDVADRCRDVVSRLAATYEVRLGPGDLEDAGPRAVAWSLGDATLALAAVDGAGLATASKGPRSVQVQALASLTPGAFTHRLRYRWTWATRSGRTR
;
A
#
# COMPACT_ATOMS: atom_id res chain seq x y z
N MET A 1 7.48 -7.19 30.38
CA MET A 1 7.85 -6.52 29.11
C MET A 1 6.66 -6.71 28.20
N PRO A 2 5.90 -5.66 27.85
CA PRO A 2 4.94 -5.80 26.75
C PRO A 2 5.72 -6.18 25.49
N GLY A 3 5.24 -7.17 24.74
CA GLY A 3 5.88 -7.60 23.48
C GLY A 3 5.73 -6.54 22.38
N ALA A 4 6.34 -6.79 21.22
CA ALA A 4 6.15 -5.94 20.05
C ALA A 4 4.66 -5.75 19.74
N ALA A 5 4.29 -4.55 19.30
CA ALA A 5 2.95 -4.18 18.85
C ALA A 5 2.58 -4.80 17.49
N TRP A 6 3.48 -5.61 16.94
CA TRP A 6 3.34 -6.30 15.67
C TRP A 6 3.87 -7.74 15.75
N GLU A 7 3.37 -8.58 14.85
CA GLU A 7 3.82 -9.95 14.64
C GLU A 7 4.07 -10.16 13.14
N LEU A 8 5.30 -10.56 12.79
CA LEU A 8 5.68 -10.93 11.43
C LEU A 8 5.69 -12.46 11.30
N SER A 9 5.02 -12.96 10.27
CA SER A 9 5.09 -14.36 9.85
C SER A 9 5.48 -14.41 8.37
N GLU A 10 6.54 -15.16 8.08
CA GLU A 10 7.11 -15.29 6.75
C GLU A 10 6.96 -16.74 6.24
N GLY A 11 6.54 -16.85 4.99
CA GLY A 11 6.47 -18.11 4.25
C GLY A 11 6.54 -17.84 2.75
N ASP A 12 6.81 -18.89 1.98
CA ASP A 12 7.13 -18.78 0.54
C ASP A 12 6.01 -18.17 -0.31
N GLU A 13 4.76 -18.34 0.11
CA GLU A 13 3.57 -17.88 -0.60
C GLU A 13 2.79 -16.79 0.15
N LEU A 14 3.17 -16.50 1.39
CA LEU A 14 2.45 -15.58 2.26
C LEU A 14 3.39 -14.98 3.31
N VAL A 15 3.48 -13.65 3.30
CA VAL A 15 4.08 -12.86 4.38
C VAL A 15 2.99 -12.03 5.03
N THR A 16 2.88 -12.06 6.35
CA THR A 16 1.89 -11.27 7.09
C THR A 16 2.52 -10.47 8.20
N ILE A 17 2.12 -9.20 8.31
CA ILE A 17 2.35 -8.36 9.48
C ILE A 17 1.00 -8.14 10.15
N ARG A 18 0.85 -8.61 11.39
CA ARG A 18 -0.34 -8.34 12.21
C ARG A 18 -0.01 -7.26 13.23
N THR A 19 -0.94 -6.33 13.39
CA THR A 19 -0.99 -5.39 14.52
C THR A 19 -2.28 -5.66 15.29
N GLN A 20 -2.53 -4.94 16.38
CA GLN A 20 -3.83 -5.03 17.06
C GLN A 20 -5.01 -4.60 16.18
N ALA A 21 -4.78 -3.68 15.25
CA ALA A 21 -5.85 -3.08 14.45
C ALA A 21 -6.07 -3.80 13.11
N VAL A 22 -4.99 -4.17 12.43
CA VAL A 22 -5.04 -4.63 11.05
C VAL A 22 -4.03 -5.74 10.76
N ARG A 23 -4.34 -6.52 9.72
CA ARG A 23 -3.42 -7.45 9.05
C ARG A 23 -3.01 -6.86 7.71
N VAL A 24 -1.71 -6.72 7.52
CA VAL A 24 -1.08 -6.49 6.22
C VAL A 24 -0.62 -7.86 5.70
N ALA A 25 -1.02 -8.24 4.50
CA ALA A 25 -0.61 -9.49 3.87
C ALA A 25 0.00 -9.22 2.49
N LEU A 26 1.14 -9.85 2.24
CA LEU A 26 1.71 -10.00 0.91
C LEU A 26 1.45 -11.45 0.51
N ARG A 27 0.59 -11.66 -0.48
CA ARG A 27 0.26 -13.00 -0.99
C ARG A 27 0.89 -13.19 -2.35
N ARG A 28 1.65 -14.27 -2.50
CA ARG A 28 2.21 -14.63 -3.80
C ARG A 28 1.10 -15.21 -4.68
N THR A 29 1.02 -14.71 -5.91
CA THR A 29 0.15 -15.24 -6.97
C THR A 29 0.98 -15.29 -8.24
N ALA A 30 1.20 -16.51 -8.75
CA ALA A 30 2.23 -16.76 -9.76
C ALA A 30 3.61 -16.26 -9.27
N ASP A 31 4.23 -15.34 -10.00
CA ASP A 31 5.54 -14.80 -9.65
C ASP A 31 5.49 -13.47 -8.89
N ARG A 32 4.30 -12.96 -8.52
CA ARG A 32 4.12 -11.62 -7.96
C ARG A 32 3.50 -11.63 -6.56
N TRP A 33 3.88 -10.66 -5.75
CA TRP A 33 3.30 -10.40 -4.44
C TRP A 33 2.18 -9.36 -4.52
N ILE A 34 0.97 -9.77 -4.16
CA ILE A 34 -0.20 -8.89 -4.04
C ILE A 34 -0.28 -8.38 -2.60
N HIS A 35 -0.35 -7.07 -2.44
CA HIS A 35 -0.54 -6.43 -1.15
C HIS A 35 -2.02 -6.29 -0.80
N GLU A 36 -2.40 -6.84 0.34
CA GLU A 36 -3.74 -6.83 0.93
C GLU A 36 -3.71 -6.20 2.33
N VAL A 37 -4.73 -5.42 2.68
CA VAL A 37 -4.93 -4.92 4.05
C VAL A 37 -6.36 -5.18 4.49
N GLY A 38 -6.52 -5.63 5.73
CA GLY A 38 -7.82 -5.95 6.30
C GLY A 38 -7.82 -6.00 7.82
N PRO A 39 -8.96 -6.40 8.42
CA PRO A 39 -9.00 -6.70 9.84
C PRO A 39 -8.11 -7.91 10.13
N ALA A 40 -7.67 -8.05 11.40
CA ALA A 40 -6.86 -9.19 11.84
C ALA A 40 -7.48 -10.53 11.41
N ASP A 41 -8.78 -10.68 11.70
CA ASP A 41 -9.59 -11.86 11.42
C ASP A 41 -10.74 -11.51 10.47
N GLY A 42 -10.50 -11.67 9.17
CA GLY A 42 -11.52 -11.43 8.14
C GLY A 42 -10.99 -11.25 6.73
N PRO A 43 -11.90 -10.98 5.77
CA PRO A 43 -11.54 -10.67 4.38
C PRO A 43 -10.83 -9.32 4.29
N PRO A 44 -9.92 -9.13 3.32
CA PRO A 44 -9.24 -7.85 3.14
C PRO A 44 -10.24 -6.76 2.71
N TRP A 45 -10.05 -5.56 3.24
CA TRP A 45 -10.76 -4.36 2.77
C TRP A 45 -10.20 -3.87 1.45
N LEU A 46 -8.91 -4.07 1.22
CA LEU A 46 -8.25 -3.64 -0.01
C LEU A 46 -7.23 -4.66 -0.50
N ALA A 47 -7.05 -4.68 -1.81
CA ALA A 47 -6.02 -5.46 -2.49
C ALA A 47 -5.45 -4.65 -3.66
N THR A 48 -4.17 -4.86 -3.96
CA THR A 48 -3.52 -4.25 -5.14
C THR A 48 -4.12 -4.85 -6.41
N ILE A 49 -4.35 -4.00 -7.41
CA ILE A 49 -4.71 -4.42 -8.76
C ILE A 49 -3.43 -4.54 -9.57
N GLU A 50 -3.22 -5.73 -10.15
CA GLU A 50 -2.09 -6.03 -11.03
C GLU A 50 -2.51 -5.92 -12.50
N ASP A 51 -1.60 -5.44 -13.35
CA ASP A 51 -1.77 -5.56 -14.79
C ASP A 51 -1.51 -7.01 -15.25
N PRO A 52 -2.34 -7.55 -16.16
CA PRO A 52 -2.03 -8.80 -16.84
C PRO A 52 -0.65 -8.69 -17.50
N PRO A 53 0.19 -9.73 -17.44
CA PRO A 53 1.53 -9.71 -18.05
C PRO A 53 1.53 -9.40 -19.56
N GLU A 54 0.40 -9.64 -20.23
CA GLU A 54 0.26 -9.61 -21.69
C GLU A 54 -0.39 -8.33 -22.24
N SER A 55 -0.84 -7.37 -21.42
CA SER A 55 -1.75 -6.32 -21.91
C SER A 55 -1.47 -4.86 -21.52
N ALA A 56 -0.24 -4.47 -21.18
CA ALA A 56 0.05 -3.08 -20.83
C ALA A 56 1.03 -2.41 -21.82
N ASP A 57 0.73 -1.17 -22.17
CA ASP A 57 1.73 -0.20 -22.64
C ASP A 57 2.80 -0.09 -21.53
N PRO A 58 4.06 -0.49 -21.77
CA PRO A 58 5.08 -0.50 -20.73
C PRO A 58 5.33 0.88 -20.11
N SER A 59 4.97 1.97 -20.79
CA SER A 59 5.11 3.32 -20.23
C SER A 59 4.06 3.62 -19.14
N GLN A 60 3.03 2.80 -19.00
CA GLN A 60 1.92 2.98 -18.07
C GLN A 60 1.86 1.87 -17.02
N VAL A 61 2.47 2.12 -15.87
CA VAL A 61 2.48 1.18 -14.74
C VAL A 61 1.22 1.40 -13.90
N VAL A 62 0.33 0.39 -13.81
CA VAL A 62 -0.86 0.41 -12.93
C VAL A 62 -0.49 0.18 -11.47
N SER A 63 0.40 -0.76 -11.20
CA SER A 63 0.96 -1.03 -9.87
C SER A 63 2.41 -1.49 -10.00
N PRO A 64 3.31 -1.14 -9.05
CA PRO A 64 4.65 -1.70 -9.03
C PRO A 64 4.58 -3.21 -8.78
N VAL A 65 5.37 -3.97 -9.51
CA VAL A 65 5.46 -5.43 -9.36
C VAL A 65 6.57 -5.78 -8.38
N TYR A 66 6.27 -6.67 -7.44
CA TYR A 66 7.24 -7.24 -6.51
C TYR A 66 7.28 -8.75 -6.65
N GLN A 67 8.47 -9.32 -6.74
CA GLN A 67 8.75 -10.75 -6.90
C GLN A 67 9.53 -11.30 -5.70
N GLU A 68 10.26 -10.43 -4.98
CA GLU A 68 10.97 -10.77 -3.75
C GLU A 68 10.50 -9.90 -2.59
N VAL A 69 10.48 -10.51 -1.39
CA VAL A 69 10.20 -9.86 -0.10
C VAL A 69 11.31 -10.26 0.85
N GLN A 70 11.90 -9.28 1.52
CA GLN A 70 12.96 -9.51 2.50
C GLN A 70 12.64 -8.72 3.77
N HIS A 71 12.62 -9.39 4.92
CA HIS A 71 12.58 -8.71 6.21
C HIS A 71 13.92 -8.02 6.50
N HIS A 72 13.89 -6.72 6.78
CA HIS A 72 15.09 -5.93 7.04
C HIS A 72 15.12 -5.41 8.48
N SER A 73 15.57 -6.26 9.41
CA SER A 73 15.48 -6.03 10.86
C SER A 73 16.36 -4.93 11.46
N PHE A 74 17.26 -4.30 10.67
CA PHE A 74 18.28 -3.37 11.17
C PHE A 74 17.75 -2.17 11.99
N ASP A 75 16.53 -1.70 11.70
CA ASP A 75 15.93 -0.53 12.37
C ASP A 75 14.47 -0.82 12.77
N ASP A 76 14.18 -2.10 13.01
CA ASP A 76 12.93 -2.51 13.65
C ASP A 76 12.98 -2.21 15.14
N ASP A 77 11.79 -1.94 15.69
CA ASP A 77 11.60 -1.74 17.13
C ASP A 77 10.25 -2.33 17.54
N ASP A 78 9.89 -2.19 18.83
CA ASP A 78 8.65 -2.75 19.37
C ASP A 78 7.38 -2.21 18.68
N ARG A 79 7.46 -1.16 17.87
CA ARG A 79 6.33 -0.52 17.19
C ARG A 79 6.46 -0.48 15.68
N ARG A 80 7.60 -0.87 15.12
CA ARG A 80 7.87 -0.74 13.69
C ARG A 80 8.58 -1.96 13.12
N VAL A 81 8.09 -2.41 11.98
CA VAL A 81 8.70 -3.47 11.14
C VAL A 81 8.80 -3.02 9.69
N ARG A 82 9.88 -3.43 9.01
CA ARG A 82 10.11 -3.10 7.59
C ARG A 82 10.35 -4.29 6.71
N LEU A 83 9.73 -4.26 5.53
CA LEU A 83 10.00 -5.17 4.44
C LEU A 83 10.63 -4.41 3.27
N LEU A 84 11.67 -5.00 2.67
CA LEU A 84 12.21 -4.61 1.38
C LEU A 84 11.52 -5.46 0.30
N LEU A 85 10.98 -4.78 -0.70
CA LEU A 85 10.30 -5.40 -1.84
C LEU A 85 11.09 -5.06 -3.10
N THR A 86 11.29 -6.04 -3.99
CA THR A 86 11.94 -5.82 -5.29
C THR A 86 11.20 -6.58 -6.39
N GLY A 87 11.26 -6.09 -7.62
CA GLY A 87 10.69 -6.78 -8.75
C GLY A 87 11.02 -6.14 -10.09
N LEU A 88 10.72 -6.89 -11.15
CA LEU A 88 10.94 -6.49 -12.54
C LEU A 88 9.64 -6.59 -13.32
N LEU A 89 9.28 -5.53 -14.04
CA LEU A 89 8.21 -5.55 -15.04
C LEU A 89 8.69 -4.85 -16.31
N HIS A 90 8.78 -5.58 -17.42
CA HIS A 90 9.37 -5.07 -18.66
C HIS A 90 10.79 -4.50 -18.43
N LYS A 91 10.94 -3.17 -18.48
CA LYS A 91 12.19 -2.43 -18.25
C LYS A 91 12.23 -1.68 -16.91
N HIS A 92 11.19 -1.85 -16.08
CA HIS A 92 11.05 -1.21 -14.78
C HIS A 92 11.65 -2.10 -13.70
N HIS A 93 12.67 -1.58 -13.04
CA HIS A 93 13.21 -2.19 -11.82
C HIS A 93 12.60 -1.48 -10.63
N PHE A 94 11.69 -2.17 -9.93
CA PHE A 94 11.07 -1.66 -8.72
C PHE A 94 11.84 -2.07 -7.49
N SER A 95 11.98 -1.12 -6.57
CA SER A 95 12.38 -1.37 -5.19
C SER A 95 11.47 -0.56 -4.28
N ALA A 96 10.97 -1.15 -3.20
CA ALA A 96 10.15 -0.44 -2.24
C ALA A 96 10.48 -0.81 -0.80
N VAL A 97 10.29 0.14 0.10
CA VAL A 97 10.24 -0.13 1.54
C VAL A 97 8.79 -0.04 1.98
N LEU A 98 8.28 -1.15 2.51
CA LEU A 98 7.00 -1.20 3.23
C LEU A 98 7.31 -1.10 4.71
N THR A 99 6.88 -0.02 5.35
CA THR A 99 7.01 0.17 6.80
C THR A 99 5.63 0.05 7.44
N VAL A 100 5.47 -0.90 8.37
CA VAL A 100 4.30 -0.94 9.25
C VAL A 100 4.72 -0.38 10.60
N GLN A 101 4.01 0.62 11.08
CA GLN A 101 4.26 1.27 12.36
C GLN A 101 2.96 1.42 13.16
N VAL A 102 3.02 1.21 14.46
CA VAL A 102 1.96 1.57 15.41
C VAL A 102 2.36 2.89 16.10
N ASP A 103 1.52 3.92 15.99
CA ASP A 103 1.78 5.20 16.65
C ASP A 103 1.39 5.20 18.14
N ASP A 104 1.63 6.31 18.83
CA ASP A 104 1.33 6.48 20.26
C ASP A 104 -0.16 6.38 20.58
N ASP A 105 -1.03 6.72 19.62
CA ASP A 105 -2.48 6.68 19.74
C ASP A 105 -3.05 5.29 19.36
N GLY A 106 -2.19 4.34 19.00
CA GLY A 106 -2.54 2.98 18.61
C GLY A 106 -2.99 2.85 17.15
N ALA A 107 -2.86 3.90 16.35
CA ALA A 107 -3.14 3.83 14.92
C ALA A 107 -2.05 3.03 14.21
N THR A 108 -2.45 2.22 13.24
CA THR A 108 -1.52 1.49 12.37
C THR A 108 -1.30 2.26 11.08
N VAL A 109 -0.04 2.53 10.78
CA VAL A 109 0.43 3.23 9.60
C VAL A 109 1.21 2.27 8.72
N VAL A 110 0.82 2.16 7.44
CA VAL A 110 1.55 1.43 6.41
C VAL A 110 2.08 2.45 5.40
N ASP A 111 3.37 2.76 5.48
CA ASP A 111 4.08 3.66 4.57
C ASP A 111 4.71 2.82 3.45
N LEU A 112 4.43 3.17 2.19
CA LEU A 112 5.12 2.59 1.04
C LEU A 112 5.94 3.68 0.36
N ASP A 113 7.24 3.44 0.27
CA ASP A 113 8.20 4.27 -0.45
C ASP A 113 8.78 3.47 -1.61
N VAL A 114 8.31 3.76 -2.82
CA VAL A 114 8.62 3.01 -4.03
C VAL A 114 9.55 3.83 -4.91
N ALA A 115 10.60 3.18 -5.41
CA ALA A 115 11.42 3.67 -6.51
C ALA A 115 11.21 2.78 -7.74
N ASP A 116 11.01 3.42 -8.88
CA ASP A 116 11.01 2.82 -10.20
C ASP A 116 12.24 3.32 -10.95
N ARG A 117 13.12 2.40 -11.34
CA ARG A 117 14.22 2.70 -12.25
C ARG A 117 13.92 2.14 -13.63
N CYS A 118 13.66 3.03 -14.58
CA CYS A 118 13.41 2.71 -15.98
C CYS A 118 14.23 3.64 -16.89
N ARG A 119 14.79 3.08 -17.97
CA ARG A 119 15.55 3.86 -18.97
C ARG A 119 14.70 4.30 -20.17
N ASP A 120 13.46 3.85 -20.22
CA ASP A 120 12.48 4.20 -21.24
C ASP A 120 11.55 5.31 -20.74
N VAL A 121 10.65 5.77 -21.61
CA VAL A 121 9.63 6.75 -21.24
C VAL A 121 8.65 6.12 -20.26
N VAL A 122 8.50 6.76 -19.09
CA VAL A 122 7.42 6.48 -18.14
C VAL A 122 6.39 7.60 -18.26
N SER A 123 5.19 7.25 -18.72
CA SER A 123 4.07 8.19 -18.86
C SER A 123 3.14 8.14 -17.66
N ARG A 124 3.14 7.01 -16.92
CA ARG A 124 2.37 6.85 -15.69
C ARG A 124 3.04 5.83 -14.76
N LEU A 125 3.13 6.19 -13.48
CA LEU A 125 3.48 5.28 -12.39
C LEU A 125 2.44 5.40 -11.30
N ALA A 126 1.66 4.35 -11.10
CA ALA A 126 0.63 4.27 -10.08
C ALA A 126 0.87 3.08 -9.14
N ALA A 127 0.29 3.15 -7.94
CA ALA A 127 -0.05 2.00 -7.12
C ALA A 127 -1.57 1.97 -6.99
N THR A 128 -2.20 0.96 -7.59
CA THR A 128 -3.65 0.90 -7.75
C THR A 128 -4.23 -0.16 -6.84
N TYR A 129 -5.30 0.21 -6.12
CA TYR A 129 -5.99 -0.66 -5.17
C TYR A 129 -7.47 -0.75 -5.52
N GLU A 130 -8.02 -1.96 -5.39
CA GLU A 130 -9.45 -2.13 -5.20
C GLU A 130 -9.76 -2.04 -3.70
N VAL A 131 -10.60 -1.09 -3.32
CA VAL A 131 -11.11 -0.94 -1.95
C VAL A 131 -12.54 -1.44 -1.92
N ARG A 132 -12.80 -2.54 -1.21
CA ARG A 132 -14.10 -3.19 -1.03
C ARG A 132 -14.93 -2.52 0.08
N LEU A 133 -14.84 -1.20 0.13
CA LEU A 133 -15.66 -0.32 0.95
C LEU A 133 -16.47 0.52 -0.04
N GLY A 134 -17.78 0.60 0.16
CA GLY A 134 -18.66 1.22 -0.81
C GLY A 134 -18.48 2.74 -0.87
N PRO A 135 -19.01 3.42 -1.91
CA PRO A 135 -19.06 4.87 -1.95
C PRO A 135 -19.80 5.50 -0.75
N GLY A 136 -20.72 4.75 -0.12
CA GLY A 136 -21.43 5.19 1.08
C GLY A 136 -20.55 5.24 2.34
N ASP A 137 -19.41 4.57 2.33
CA ASP A 137 -18.44 4.58 3.43
C ASP A 137 -17.40 5.69 3.25
N LEU A 138 -17.37 6.37 2.11
CA LEU A 138 -16.41 7.41 1.76
C LEU A 138 -16.73 8.71 2.50
N GLU A 139 -15.84 9.17 3.37
CA GLU A 139 -16.01 10.42 4.13
C GLU A 139 -15.43 11.63 3.41
N ASP A 140 -14.28 11.44 2.79
CA ASP A 140 -13.55 12.47 2.07
C ASP A 140 -12.79 11.85 0.89
N ALA A 141 -12.72 12.59 -0.22
CA ALA A 141 -11.97 12.19 -1.41
C ALA A 141 -11.40 13.43 -2.09
N GLY A 142 -10.16 13.72 -1.74
CA GLY A 142 -9.35 14.77 -2.34
C GLY A 142 -8.17 14.22 -3.15
N PRO A 143 -7.47 15.10 -3.88
CA PRO A 143 -6.29 14.72 -4.68
C PRO A 143 -5.07 14.33 -3.84
N ARG A 144 -5.15 14.43 -2.51
CA ARG A 144 -4.03 14.19 -1.57
C ARG A 144 -4.39 13.26 -0.42
N ALA A 145 -5.67 13.14 -0.08
CA ALA A 145 -6.16 12.24 0.95
C ALA A 145 -7.53 11.69 0.55
N VAL A 146 -7.79 10.43 0.90
CA VAL A 146 -9.08 9.76 0.75
C VAL A 146 -9.33 8.98 2.04
N ALA A 147 -10.55 9.05 2.58
CA ALA A 147 -10.88 8.41 3.85
C ALA A 147 -12.22 7.68 3.81
N TRP A 148 -12.28 6.54 4.51
CA TRP A 148 -13.46 5.70 4.67
C TRP A 148 -13.80 5.49 6.14
N SER A 149 -15.09 5.61 6.47
CA SER A 149 -15.67 5.31 7.78
C SER A 149 -15.87 3.81 7.92
N LEU A 150 -15.40 3.26 9.04
CA LEU A 150 -15.49 1.84 9.37
C LEU A 150 -16.13 1.67 10.74
N GLY A 151 -17.24 2.39 10.93
CA GLY A 151 -17.96 2.48 12.19
C GLY A 151 -17.21 3.33 13.20
N ASP A 152 -16.50 2.68 14.12
CA ASP A 152 -15.69 3.30 15.16
C ASP A 152 -14.24 3.53 14.73
N ALA A 153 -13.88 3.21 13.48
CA ALA A 153 -12.56 3.44 12.92
C ALA A 153 -12.61 4.22 11.60
N THR A 154 -11.45 4.69 11.17
CA THR A 154 -11.23 5.32 9.86
C THR A 154 -10.05 4.66 9.16
N LEU A 155 -10.26 4.27 7.89
CA LEU A 155 -9.19 3.95 6.96
C LEU A 155 -8.90 5.19 6.12
N ALA A 156 -7.64 5.59 6.01
CA ALA A 156 -7.24 6.71 5.16
C ALA A 156 -6.07 6.34 4.27
N LEU A 157 -6.08 6.85 3.03
CA LEU A 157 -4.95 6.87 2.12
C LEU A 157 -4.49 8.32 1.96
N ALA A 158 -3.19 8.56 2.13
CA ALA A 158 -2.56 9.85 1.90
C ALA A 158 -1.44 9.74 0.86
N ALA A 159 -1.39 10.69 -0.07
CA ALA A 159 -0.26 10.86 -0.96
C ALA A 159 0.85 11.68 -0.28
N VAL A 160 2.10 11.26 -0.46
CA VAL A 160 3.29 11.85 0.18
C VAL A 160 4.29 12.29 -0.90
N ASP A 161 5.20 13.19 -0.57
CA ASP A 161 6.35 13.59 -1.42
C ASP A 161 5.96 13.98 -2.87
N GLY A 162 4.86 14.71 -3.03
CA GLY A 162 4.41 15.22 -4.34
C GLY A 162 3.52 14.27 -5.14
N ALA A 163 3.24 13.06 -4.64
CA ALA A 163 2.29 12.15 -5.26
C ALA A 163 0.84 12.69 -5.28
N GLY A 164 0.01 12.22 -6.20
CA GLY A 164 -1.42 12.53 -6.27
C GLY A 164 -2.28 11.32 -5.96
N LEU A 165 -3.57 11.53 -5.65
CA LEU A 165 -4.58 10.49 -5.57
C LEU A 165 -5.65 10.65 -6.65
N ALA A 166 -6.14 9.53 -7.15
CA ALA A 166 -7.32 9.46 -8.01
C ALA A 166 -8.24 8.33 -7.56
N THR A 167 -9.55 8.55 -7.63
CA THR A 167 -10.58 7.57 -7.26
C THR A 167 -11.57 7.35 -8.39
N ALA A 168 -12.10 6.14 -8.50
CA ALA A 168 -13.18 5.80 -9.43
C ALA A 168 -14.10 4.75 -8.80
N SER A 169 -15.41 4.91 -8.92
CA SER A 169 -16.36 3.87 -8.49
C SER A 169 -16.26 2.65 -9.41
N LYS A 170 -16.23 1.45 -8.81
CA LYS A 170 -16.27 0.15 -9.52
C LYS A 170 -17.59 -0.58 -9.31
N GLY A 171 -18.56 0.06 -8.65
CA GLY A 171 -19.85 -0.51 -8.32
C GLY A 171 -20.34 -0.03 -6.96
N PRO A 172 -21.44 -0.60 -6.45
CA PRO A 172 -22.06 -0.13 -5.21
C PRO A 172 -21.24 -0.40 -3.95
N ARG A 173 -20.23 -1.29 -4.02
CA ARG A 173 -19.45 -1.76 -2.86
C ARG A 173 -17.93 -1.76 -3.09
N SER A 174 -17.47 -1.08 -4.14
CA SER A 174 -16.04 -1.08 -4.49
C SER A 174 -15.63 0.24 -5.12
N VAL A 175 -14.48 0.75 -4.68
CA VAL A 175 -13.83 1.95 -5.20
C VAL A 175 -12.42 1.56 -5.63
N GLN A 176 -12.04 1.91 -6.86
CA GLN A 176 -10.65 1.89 -7.26
C GLN A 176 -9.99 3.19 -6.78
N VAL A 177 -8.84 3.07 -6.13
CA VAL A 177 -8.01 4.22 -5.76
C VAL A 177 -6.59 4.04 -6.28
N GLN A 178 -5.95 5.15 -6.65
CA GLN A 178 -4.61 5.16 -7.22
C GLN A 178 -3.77 6.20 -6.52
N ALA A 179 -2.62 5.79 -5.99
CA ALA A 179 -1.54 6.70 -5.65
C ALA A 179 -0.66 6.89 -6.90
N LEU A 180 -0.45 8.14 -7.33
CA LEU A 180 0.17 8.50 -8.60
C LEU A 180 1.49 9.24 -8.35
N ALA A 181 2.57 8.79 -8.98
CA ALA A 181 3.86 9.46 -8.88
C ALA A 181 3.84 10.81 -9.61
N SER A 182 4.62 11.77 -9.11
CA SER A 182 4.97 12.96 -9.89
C SER A 182 6.13 12.62 -10.82
N LEU A 183 5.87 12.55 -12.11
CA LEU A 183 6.87 12.16 -13.10
C LEU A 183 7.62 13.40 -13.62
N THR A 184 8.95 13.30 -13.63
CA THR A 184 9.81 14.29 -14.28
C THR A 184 10.21 13.76 -15.65
N PRO A 185 9.87 14.45 -16.76
CA PRO A 185 10.26 14.02 -18.09
C PRO A 185 11.77 13.83 -18.23
N GLY A 186 12.19 12.71 -18.82
CA GLY A 186 13.60 12.37 -19.03
C GLY A 186 14.36 11.88 -17.79
N ALA A 187 13.73 11.80 -16.62
CA ALA A 187 14.32 11.15 -15.46
C ALA A 187 14.33 9.62 -15.65
N PHE A 188 15.36 8.95 -15.11
CA PHE A 188 15.48 7.48 -15.13
C PHE A 188 15.07 6.83 -13.81
N THR A 189 14.71 7.63 -12.82
CA THR A 189 14.27 7.14 -11.51
C THR A 189 13.11 8.00 -11.05
N HIS A 190 11.99 7.33 -10.77
CA HIS A 190 10.77 7.94 -10.29
C HIS A 190 10.48 7.41 -8.89
N ARG A 191 9.93 8.26 -8.03
CA ARG A 191 9.56 7.89 -6.67
C ARG A 191 8.05 8.04 -6.49
N LEU A 192 7.45 7.05 -5.87
CA LEU A 192 6.05 7.06 -5.46
C LEU A 192 5.98 6.76 -3.97
N ARG A 193 5.50 7.73 -3.18
CA ARG A 193 5.32 7.55 -1.75
C ARG A 193 3.89 7.82 -1.33
N TYR A 194 3.33 6.92 -0.54
CA TYR A 194 1.97 7.02 -0.02
C TYR A 194 1.83 6.24 1.29
N ARG A 195 0.74 6.52 1.99
CA ARG A 195 0.50 5.97 3.32
C ARG A 195 -0.93 5.54 3.50
N TRP A 196 -1.12 4.32 3.98
CA TRP A 196 -2.38 3.88 4.57
C TRP A 196 -2.35 4.11 6.07
N THR A 197 -3.44 4.59 6.65
CA THR A 197 -3.58 4.78 8.10
C THR A 197 -4.89 4.18 8.56
N TRP A 198 -4.82 3.42 9.64
CA TRP A 198 -5.98 2.90 10.36
C TRP A 198 -5.99 3.48 11.78
N ALA A 199 -7.03 4.23 12.12
CA ALA A 199 -7.17 4.81 13.44
C ALA A 199 -8.57 4.57 14.01
N THR A 200 -8.65 4.19 15.28
CA THR A 200 -9.92 4.14 16.02
C THR A 200 -10.31 5.56 16.42
N ARG A 201 -11.61 5.88 16.32
CA ARG A 201 -12.17 7.20 16.65
C ARG A 201 -12.18 7.49 18.14
N SER A 202 -12.18 6.43 18.96
CA SER A 202 -12.23 6.49 20.42
C SER A 202 -10.98 7.10 21.07
N GLY A 203 -9.91 7.38 20.31
CA GLY A 203 -8.71 8.07 20.79
C GLY A 203 -8.70 9.60 20.57
N ARG A 204 -9.58 10.17 19.74
CA ARG A 204 -9.53 11.61 19.37
C ARG A 204 -10.26 12.55 20.33
N THR A 205 -10.78 12.05 21.45
CA THR A 205 -11.27 12.90 22.55
C THR A 205 -10.22 13.03 23.63
N ARG A 206 -9.25 13.92 23.43
CA ARG A 206 -8.67 14.73 24.51
C ARG A 206 -7.99 15.98 24.01
#